data_AF-A0A8D9ALY0-F1
#
_entry.id   AF-A0A8D9ALY0-F1
#
_cell.length_a   1.000
_cell.length_b   1.000
_cell.length_c   1.000
_cell.angle_alpha   90.00
_cell.angle_beta   90.00
_cell.angle_gamma   90.00
#
_symmetry.space_group_name_H-M   'P 1'
#
loop_
_entity.id
_entity.type
_entity.pdbx_description
1 polymer ?
#
loop_
_entity_poly.entity_id
_entity_poly.type
_entity_poly.pdbx_seq_one_letter_code
_entity_poly.pdbx_strand_id
1 'polypeptide(L)'
;MAAFWALINNMLEVRSDAFKLCCLYQRPIARQVKNIGAWQRAFECLCAISVMTNCALLFMIPELRSLVSHWSNSEVLFMFVVFEHILLLLRYVLVYCISDKPQWVRVALAKQNYQSRQAMKT
;
A
#
# COMPACT_ATOMS: atom_id res chain seq x y z
N MET A 1 13.67 -13.70 -5.02
CA MET A 1 12.86 -14.84 -4.55
C MET A 1 11.84 -14.51 -3.45
N ALA A 2 11.98 -13.41 -2.70
CA ALA A 2 11.04 -13.08 -1.62
C ALA A 2 9.56 -13.05 -2.06
N ALA A 3 9.25 -12.39 -3.20
CA ALA A 3 7.88 -12.32 -3.72
C ALA A 3 7.28 -13.69 -4.10
N PHE A 4 8.12 -14.61 -4.59
CA PHE A 4 7.69 -15.97 -4.93
C PHE A 4 7.29 -16.77 -3.68
N TRP A 5 8.11 -16.70 -2.63
CA TRP A 5 7.79 -17.34 -1.35
C TRP A 5 6.57 -16.73 -0.68
N ALA A 6 6.42 -15.40 -0.74
CA ALA A 6 5.24 -14.72 -0.24
C ALA A 6 3.95 -15.19 -0.96
N LEU A 7 4.01 -15.40 -2.28
CA LEU A 7 2.87 -15.92 -3.04
C LEU A 7 2.46 -17.31 -2.57
N ILE A 8 3.43 -18.22 -2.44
CA ILE A 8 3.17 -19.59 -1.95
C ILE A 8 2.58 -19.54 -0.54
N ASN A 9 3.15 -18.73 0.34
CA ASN A 9 2.64 -18.56 1.70
C ASN A 9 1.18 -18.09 1.69
N ASN A 10 0.86 -17.05 0.91
CA ASN A 10 -0.51 -16.53 0.82
C ASN A 10 -1.52 -17.56 0.29
N MET A 11 -1.10 -18.41 -0.66
CA MET A 11 -1.96 -19.50 -1.15
C MET A 11 -2.30 -20.52 -0.06
N LEU A 12 -1.32 -20.87 0.77
CA LEU A 12 -1.51 -21.76 1.91
C LEU A 12 -2.32 -21.09 3.01
N GLU A 13 -2.04 -19.82 3.30
CA GLU A 13 -2.66 -19.05 4.37
C GLU A 13 -4.17 -18.89 4.17
N VAL A 14 -4.64 -18.66 2.94
CA VAL A 14 -6.09 -18.63 2.64
C VAL A 14 -6.77 -19.95 3.01
N ARG A 15 -6.13 -21.10 2.75
CA ARG A 15 -6.68 -22.42 3.11
C ARG A 15 -6.63 -22.64 4.62
N SER A 16 -5.52 -22.27 5.25
CA SER A 16 -5.32 -22.42 6.69
C SER A 16 -6.28 -21.54 7.50
N ASP A 17 -6.52 -20.30 7.09
CA ASP A 17 -7.45 -19.40 7.77
C ASP A 17 -8.92 -19.81 7.59
N ALA A 18 -9.28 -20.32 6.40
CA ALA A 18 -10.59 -20.93 6.19
C ALA A 18 -10.80 -22.14 7.12
N PHE A 19 -9.79 -23.01 7.25
CA PHE A 19 -9.84 -24.17 8.15
C PHE A 19 -9.98 -23.72 9.62
N LYS A 20 -9.21 -22.73 10.07
CA LYS A 20 -9.32 -22.16 11.41
C LYS A 20 -10.73 -21.67 11.72
N LEU A 21 -11.33 -20.90 10.81
CA LEU A 21 -12.68 -20.35 11.00
C LEU A 21 -13.79 -21.40 10.96
N CYS A 22 -13.64 -22.45 10.14
CA CYS A 22 -14.68 -23.47 9.96
C CYS A 22 -14.60 -24.63 10.96
N CYS A 23 -13.39 -25.03 11.36
CA CYS A 23 -13.18 -26.27 12.10
C CYS A 23 -12.58 -26.06 13.51
N LEU A 24 -11.92 -24.93 13.78
CA LEU A 24 -11.21 -24.71 15.04
C LEU A 24 -11.88 -23.69 15.98
N TYR A 25 -12.44 -22.61 15.44
CA TYR A 25 -13.02 -21.53 16.23
C TYR A 25 -14.55 -21.56 16.28
N GLN A 26 -15.11 -21.05 17.39
CA GLN A 26 -16.54 -20.77 17.48
C GLN A 26 -16.91 -19.58 16.59
N ARG A 27 -18.12 -19.61 16.02
CA ARG A 27 -18.62 -18.58 15.09
C ARG A 27 -18.54 -17.17 15.72
N PRO A 28 -17.79 -16.23 15.13
CA PRO A 28 -17.70 -14.86 15.62
C PRO A 28 -18.97 -14.06 15.30
N ILE A 29 -19.23 -13.02 16.08
CA ILE A 29 -20.34 -12.09 15.85
C ILE A 29 -20.01 -11.21 14.64
N ALA A 30 -20.94 -11.15 13.69
CA ALA A 30 -20.77 -10.36 12.47
C ALA A 30 -20.78 -8.86 12.80
N ARG A 31 -19.73 -8.15 12.38
CA ARG A 31 -19.62 -6.69 12.51
C ARG A 31 -19.54 -6.05 11.12
N GLN A 32 -20.42 -5.10 10.84
CA GLN A 32 -20.34 -4.32 9.62
C GLN A 32 -19.20 -3.30 9.72
N VAL A 33 -18.22 -3.42 8.83
CA VAL A 33 -17.10 -2.49 8.69
C VAL A 33 -17.03 -2.00 7.25
N LYS A 34 -16.67 -0.74 7.06
CA LYS A 34 -16.61 -0.12 5.73
C LYS A 34 -15.27 -0.39 5.04
N ASN A 35 -14.18 -0.42 5.83
CA ASN A 35 -12.79 -0.52 5.36
C ASN A 35 -11.97 -1.40 6.35
N ILE A 36 -10.74 -1.75 5.96
CA ILE A 36 -9.76 -2.46 6.82
C ILE A 36 -9.28 -1.64 8.04
N GLY A 37 -9.56 -0.33 8.07
CA GLY A 37 -9.28 0.55 9.20
C GLY A 37 -7.82 0.99 9.28
N ALA A 38 -7.22 0.91 10.48
CA ALA A 38 -5.87 1.42 10.76
C ALA A 38 -4.77 0.77 9.90
N TRP A 39 -4.99 -0.47 9.45
CA TRP A 39 -4.08 -1.21 8.59
C TRP A 39 -3.77 -0.48 7.29
N GLN A 40 -4.71 0.27 6.73
CA GLN A 40 -4.47 1.08 5.52
C GLN A 40 -3.32 2.08 5.74
N ARG A 41 -3.40 2.86 6.84
CA ARG A 41 -2.33 3.82 7.19
C ARG A 41 -1.02 3.11 7.51
N ALA A 42 -1.08 1.94 8.15
CA ALA A 42 0.12 1.15 8.44
C ALA A 42 0.83 0.74 7.15
N PHE A 43 0.12 0.20 6.16
CA PHE A 43 0.70 -0.16 4.86
C PHE A 43 1.21 1.06 4.09
N GLU A 44 0.52 2.19 4.16
CA GLU A 44 1.00 3.44 3.54
C GLU A 44 2.33 3.92 4.13
N CYS A 45 2.47 3.87 5.46
CA CYS A 45 3.73 4.17 6.15
C CYS A 45 4.82 3.16 5.79
N LEU A 46 4.50 1.86 5.76
CA LEU A 46 5.45 0.81 5.36
C LEU A 46 5.95 1.02 3.93
N CYS A 47 5.08 1.43 3.00
CA CYS A 47 5.50 1.78 1.64
C CYS A 47 6.47 2.98 1.62
N ALA A 48 6.22 4.02 2.42
CA ALA A 48 7.12 5.17 2.48
C ALA A 48 8.50 4.79 3.05
N ILE A 49 8.53 4.03 4.15
CA ILE A 49 9.77 3.52 4.74
C ILE A 49 10.51 2.62 3.75
N SER A 50 9.79 1.76 3.02
CA SER A 50 10.37 0.90 2.00
C SER A 50 11.10 1.69 0.91
N VAL A 51 10.54 2.82 0.45
CA VAL A 51 11.23 3.70 -0.52
C VAL A 51 12.55 4.20 0.08
N MET A 52 12.53 4.70 1.32
CA MET A 52 13.74 5.19 2.00
C MET A 52 14.81 4.10 2.14
N THR A 53 14.42 2.91 2.62
CA THR A 53 15.35 1.79 2.83
C THR A 53 15.93 1.28 1.51
N ASN A 54 15.12 1.13 0.46
CA ASN A 54 15.62 0.69 -0.84
C ASN A 54 16.56 1.72 -1.47
N CYS A 55 16.26 3.01 -1.35
CA CYS A 55 17.19 4.06 -1.80
C CYS A 55 18.50 4.00 -1.03
N ALA A 56 18.45 3.86 0.30
CA ALA A 56 19.66 3.76 1.12
C ALA A 56 20.51 2.54 0.74
N LEU A 57 19.87 1.38 0.54
CA LEU A 57 20.55 0.16 0.10
C LEU A 57 21.21 0.34 -1.27
N LEU A 58 20.53 0.94 -2.24
CA LEU A 58 21.10 1.21 -3.57
C LEU A 58 22.41 2.00 -3.48
N PHE A 59 22.46 3.05 -2.65
CA PHE A 59 23.67 3.87 -2.47
C PHE A 59 24.78 3.21 -1.65
N MET A 60 24.48 2.15 -0.91
CA MET A 60 25.47 1.35 -0.18
C MET A 60 26.10 0.24 -1.01
N ILE A 61 25.50 -0.11 -2.17
CA ILE A 61 26.01 -1.18 -3.04
C ILE A 61 27.38 -0.75 -3.63
N PRO A 62 28.45 -1.57 -3.49
CA PRO A 62 29.80 -1.24 -3.92
C PRO A 62 29.92 -0.87 -5.41
N GLU A 63 29.17 -1.55 -6.26
CA GLU A 63 29.14 -1.33 -7.71
C GLU A 63 28.67 0.10 -8.02
N LEU A 64 27.58 0.55 -7.42
CA LEU A 64 27.10 1.92 -7.59
C LEU A 64 28.06 2.93 -6.97
N ARG A 65 28.62 2.62 -5.79
CA ARG A 65 29.61 3.46 -5.10
C ARG A 65 30.87 3.68 -5.93
N SER A 66 31.31 2.67 -6.67
CA SER A 66 32.48 2.75 -7.55
C SER A 66 32.27 3.68 -8.75
N LEU A 67 31.04 3.73 -9.30
CA LEU A 67 30.68 4.62 -10.41
C LEU A 67 30.69 6.10 -9.99
N VAL A 68 30.24 6.38 -8.77
CA VAL A 68 30.26 7.75 -8.19
C VAL A 68 31.52 8.05 -7.38
N SER A 69 32.57 7.22 -7.49
CA SER A 69 33.80 7.37 -6.70
C SER A 69 34.55 8.67 -6.96
N HIS A 70 34.34 9.28 -8.14
CA HIS A 70 34.93 10.57 -8.51
C HIS A 70 34.21 11.77 -7.87
N TRP A 71 33.05 11.57 -7.24
CA TRP A 71 32.27 12.63 -6.59
C TRP A 71 32.58 12.72 -5.09
N SER A 72 32.46 13.93 -4.55
CA SER A 72 32.59 14.16 -3.11
C SER A 72 31.47 13.45 -2.34
N ASN A 73 31.73 13.07 -1.10
CA ASN A 73 30.72 12.47 -0.21
C ASN A 73 29.48 13.37 -0.07
N SER A 74 29.64 14.70 -0.09
CA SER A 74 28.53 15.65 -0.02
C SER A 74 27.65 15.62 -1.28
N GLU A 75 28.25 15.45 -2.45
CA GLU A 75 27.55 15.41 -3.74
C GLU A 75 26.76 14.10 -3.88
N VAL A 76 27.34 12.98 -3.44
CA VAL A 76 26.66 11.68 -3.41
C VAL A 76 25.46 11.71 -2.46
N LEU A 77 25.60 12.32 -1.27
CA LEU A 77 24.48 12.48 -0.35
C LEU A 77 23.37 13.37 -0.91
N PHE A 78 23.73 14.47 -1.57
CA PHE A 78 22.75 15.35 -2.22
C PHE A 78 21.97 14.61 -3.32
N MET A 79 22.66 13.87 -4.19
CA MET A 79 22.03 13.05 -5.22
C MET A 79 21.12 11.97 -4.63
N PHE A 80 21.52 11.34 -3.53
CA PHE A 80 20.68 10.40 -2.78
C PHE A 80 19.37 11.06 -2.33
N VAL A 81 19.45 12.21 -1.66
CA VAL A 81 18.26 12.93 -1.15
C VAL A 81 17.35 13.35 -2.29
N VAL A 82 17.90 13.89 -3.39
CA VAL A 82 17.11 14.31 -4.56
C VAL A 82 16.39 13.11 -5.18
N PHE A 83 17.10 12.00 -5.39
CA PHE A 83 16.51 10.79 -5.96
C PHE A 83 15.40 10.20 -5.08
N GLU A 84 15.63 10.17 -3.77
CA GLU A 84 14.66 9.70 -2.79
C GLU A 84 13.40 10.59 -2.75
N HIS A 85 13.55 11.92 -2.76
CA HIS A 85 12.43 12.86 -2.82
C HIS A 85 11.61 12.74 -4.12
N ILE A 86 12.27 12.49 -5.26
CA ILE A 86 11.57 12.25 -6.54
C ILE A 86 10.70 10.99 -6.45
N LEU A 87 11.23 9.90 -5.88
CA LEU A 87 10.47 8.65 -5.72
C LEU A 87 9.32 8.78 -4.72
N LEU A 88 9.53 9.50 -3.62
CA LEU A 88 8.45 9.80 -2.67
C LEU A 88 7.36 10.66 -3.30
N LEU A 89 7.74 11.69 -4.07
CA LEU A 89 6.79 12.51 -4.81
C LEU A 89 6.00 11.69 -5.82
N LEU A 90 6.67 10.83 -6.59
CA LEU A 90 6.01 9.93 -7.54
C LEU A 90 5.00 9.02 -6.83
N ARG A 91 5.38 8.42 -5.70
CA ARG A 91 4.47 7.60 -4.88
C ARG A 91 3.27 8.41 -4.41
N TYR A 92 3.49 9.64 -3.94
CA TYR A 92 2.40 10.52 -3.50
C TYR A 92 1.44 10.86 -4.64
N VAL A 93 1.97 11.22 -5.82
CA VAL A 93 1.17 11.51 -7.02
C VAL A 93 0.37 10.29 -7.46
N LEU A 94 0.97 9.09 -7.47
CA LEU A 94 0.27 7.86 -7.84
C LEU A 94 -0.92 7.58 -6.91
N VAL A 95 -0.73 7.73 -5.60
CA VAL A 95 -1.82 7.58 -4.62
C VAL A 95 -2.91 8.63 -4.83
N TYR A 96 -2.54 9.86 -5.18
CA TYR A 96 -3.50 10.93 -5.45
C TYR A 96 -4.28 10.73 -6.76
N CYS A 97 -3.61 10.25 -7.82
CA CYS A 97 -4.23 10.06 -9.13
C CYS A 97 -5.22 8.87 -9.16
N ILE A 98 -4.98 7.83 -8.36
CA ILE A 98 -5.85 6.67 -8.29
C ILE A 98 -6.99 6.96 -7.33
N SER A 99 -8.20 7.12 -7.86
CA SER A 99 -9.39 7.32 -7.01
C SER A 99 -9.72 6.04 -6.25
N ASP A 100 -9.89 6.14 -4.92
CA ASP A 100 -10.21 5.02 -4.04
C ASP A 100 -11.48 4.24 -4.44
N LYS A 101 -12.42 4.90 -5.14
CA LYS A 101 -13.69 4.31 -5.55
C LYS A 101 -13.84 4.35 -7.06
N PRO A 102 -14.06 3.20 -7.72
CA PRO A 102 -14.28 3.17 -9.15
C PRO A 102 -15.61 3.86 -9.52
N GLN A 103 -15.72 4.30 -10.78
CA GLN A 103 -16.85 5.11 -11.26
C GLN A 103 -18.21 4.42 -11.08
N TRP A 104 -18.31 3.13 -11.36
CA TRP A 104 -19.57 2.39 -11.22
C TRP A 104 -20.09 2.36 -9.78
N VAL A 105 -19.20 2.28 -8.78
CA VAL A 105 -19.55 2.37 -7.35
C VAL A 105 -20.05 3.77 -7.02
N ARG A 106 -19.39 4.81 -7.53
CA ARG A 106 -19.79 6.21 -7.30
C ARG A 106 -21.19 6.49 -7.84
N VAL A 107 -21.49 6.01 -9.05
CA VAL A 107 -22.81 6.17 -9.67
C VAL A 107 -23.88 5.38 -8.91
N ALA A 108 -23.59 4.13 -8.53
CA ALA A 108 -24.53 3.32 -7.75
C ALA A 108 -24.86 3.96 -6.39
N LEU A 109 -23.83 4.43 -5.67
CA LEU A 109 -24.01 5.11 -4.39
C LEU A 109 -24.77 6.43 -4.54
N ALA A 110 -24.51 7.20 -5.60
CA ALA A 110 -25.23 8.42 -5.90
C ALA A 110 -26.73 8.15 -6.16
N LYS A 111 -27.04 7.09 -6.92
CA LYS A 111 -28.42 6.65 -7.16
C LYS A 111 -29.12 6.26 -5.86
N GLN A 112 -28.47 5.45 -5.03
CA GLN A 112 -29.01 5.04 -3.73
C GLN A 112 -29.29 6.23 -2.82
N ASN A 113 -28.32 7.16 -2.69
CA ASN A 113 -28.48 8.37 -1.88
C ASN A 113 -29.62 9.28 -2.37
N TYR A 114 -29.80 9.38 -3.69
CA TYR A 114 -30.90 10.14 -4.28
C TYR A 114 -32.26 9.54 -3.91
N GLN A 115 -32.42 8.21 -4.03
CA GLN A 115 -33.65 7.51 -3.66
C GLN A 115 -33.97 7.67 -2.17
N SER A 116 -32.97 7.54 -1.28
CA SER A 116 -33.16 7.77 0.16
C SER A 116 -33.65 9.19 0.46
N ARG A 117 -33.15 10.21 -0.26
CA ARG A 117 -33.62 11.60 -0.10
C ARG A 117 -35.04 11.82 -0.58
N GLN A 118 -35.49 11.11 -1.61
CA GLN A 118 -36.88 11.18 -2.07
C GLN A 118 -37.82 10.50 -1.07
N ALA A 119 -37.45 9.34 -0.54
CA ALA A 119 -38.26 8.60 0.44
C ALA A 119 -38.48 9.37 1.75
N MET A 120 -37.58 10.28 2.13
CA MET A 120 -37.77 11.15 3.31
C MET A 120 -38.69 12.35 3.05
N LYS A 121 -39.02 12.65 1.79
CA LYS A 121 -39.86 13.80 1.41
C LYS A 121 -41.33 13.41 1.20
N THR A 122 -41.59 12.13 0.94
CA THR A 122 -42.93 11.55 0.85
C THR A 122 -43.41 11.15 2.24
#